data_AF-A0A257RW12-F1
#
_entry.id   AF-A0A257RW12-F1
#
_cell.length_a   1.000
_cell.length_b   1.000
_cell.length_c   1.000
_cell.angle_alpha   90.00
_cell.angle_beta   90.00
_cell.angle_gamma   90.00
#
_symmetry.space_group_name_H-M   'P 1'
#
loop_
_entity.id
_entity.type
_entity.pdbx_description
1 polymer ?
#
loop_
_entity_poly.entity_id
_entity_poly.type
_entity_poly.pdbx_seq_one_letter_code
_entity_poly.pdbx_strand_id
1 'polypeptide(L)'
;MALSSDGSKLYVGGMGAKGKNFYNELAIRYGYEAEAEVIQDLYLAGKKREAEAAVPDEFLELTTLCGPKSYVAERVAAFRAAGVTHLQVHPLPQPGQTSASLIAQVKEML
;
A
#
# COMPACT_ATOMS: atom_id res chain seq x y z
N MET A 1 5.73 9.19 11.03
CA MET A 1 6.06 9.04 9.60
C MET A 1 4.82 8.44 8.97
N ALA A 2 3.95 9.24 8.36
CA ALA A 2 2.70 8.72 7.80
C ALA A 2 3.06 7.81 6.62
N LEU A 3 2.75 6.52 6.74
CA LEU A 3 2.60 5.65 5.58
C LEU A 3 1.61 6.36 4.66
N SER A 4 1.96 6.61 3.39
CA SER A 4 1.14 7.51 2.56
C SER A 4 -0.20 6.87 2.20
N SER A 5 -1.21 7.08 3.05
CA SER A 5 -2.62 6.72 2.88
C SER A 5 -3.28 7.40 1.68
N ASP A 6 -2.66 8.47 1.17
CA ASP A 6 -3.15 9.26 0.03
C ASP A 6 -3.35 8.44 -1.25
N GLY A 7 -2.45 7.50 -1.54
CA GLY A 7 -2.62 6.57 -2.66
C GLY A 7 -3.68 5.51 -2.35
N SER A 8 -3.60 4.90 -1.17
CA SER A 8 -4.42 3.76 -0.78
C SER A 8 -5.93 4.07 -0.78
N LYS A 9 -6.34 5.26 -0.35
CA LYS A 9 -7.76 5.69 -0.42
C LYS A 9 -8.28 5.76 -1.86
N LEU A 10 -7.45 6.19 -2.82
CA LEU A 10 -7.83 6.22 -4.23
C LEU A 10 -7.93 4.80 -4.78
N TYR A 11 -6.97 3.92 -4.49
CA TYR A 11 -7.02 2.53 -4.95
C TYR A 11 -8.24 1.81 -4.40
N VAL A 12 -8.35 1.73 -3.06
CA VAL A 12 -9.44 1.00 -2.39
C VAL A 12 -10.80 1.65 -2.65
N GLY A 13 -10.87 2.99 -2.73
CA GLY A 13 -12.14 3.70 -2.80
C GLY A 13 -12.56 4.22 -4.18
N GLY A 14 -11.63 4.53 -5.07
CA GLY A 14 -11.88 5.40 -6.22
C GLY A 14 -11.48 4.89 -7.60
N MET A 15 -10.75 3.77 -7.71
CA MET A 15 -10.29 3.23 -9.01
C MET A 15 -11.39 2.51 -9.82
N GLY A 16 -12.62 2.46 -9.31
CA GLY A 16 -13.77 1.89 -10.00
C GLY A 16 -15.09 2.16 -9.27
N ALA A 17 -16.19 1.78 -9.91
CA ALA A 17 -17.52 1.84 -9.29
C ALA A 17 -17.69 0.74 -8.22
N LYS A 18 -18.71 0.86 -7.36
CA LYS A 18 -19.07 -0.18 -6.38
C LYS A 18 -19.35 -1.51 -7.11
N GLY A 19 -18.76 -2.60 -6.64
CA GLY A 19 -18.81 -3.91 -7.31
C GLY A 19 -18.01 -4.05 -8.61
N LYS A 20 -17.24 -3.02 -8.99
CA LYS A 20 -16.32 -3.03 -10.14
C LYS A 20 -15.00 -2.31 -9.82
N ASN A 21 -14.50 -2.48 -8.59
CA ASN A 21 -13.21 -1.96 -8.17
C ASN A 21 -12.32 -3.11 -7.71
N PHE A 22 -11.38 -3.51 -8.56
CA PHE A 22 -10.45 -4.61 -8.30
C PHE A 22 -9.62 -4.43 -7.03
N TYR A 23 -9.20 -3.19 -6.71
CA TYR A 23 -8.40 -2.91 -5.51
C TYR A 23 -9.23 -3.02 -4.23
N ASN A 24 -10.52 -2.67 -4.29
CA ASN A 24 -11.45 -2.88 -3.20
C ASN A 24 -11.64 -4.37 -2.94
N GLU A 25 -11.89 -5.16 -4.00
CA GLU A 25 -11.99 -6.61 -3.92
C GLU A 25 -10.70 -7.25 -3.37
N LEU A 26 -9.53 -6.71 -3.70
CA LEU A 26 -8.27 -7.19 -3.16
C LEU A 26 -8.15 -6.92 -1.65
N ALA A 27 -8.56 -5.74 -1.18
CA ALA A 27 -8.59 -5.42 0.25
C ALA A 27 -9.54 -6.35 1.02
N ILE A 28 -10.71 -6.67 0.45
CA ILE A 28 -11.64 -7.68 1.00
C ILE A 28 -10.95 -9.04 1.12
N ARG A 29 -10.23 -9.49 0.09
CA ARG A 29 -9.49 -10.78 0.12
C ARG A 29 -8.36 -10.80 1.15
N TYR A 30 -7.82 -9.64 1.52
CA TYR A 30 -6.86 -9.50 2.60
C TYR A 30 -7.51 -9.48 3.99
N GLY A 31 -8.84 -9.48 4.08
CA GLY A 31 -9.59 -9.53 5.33
C GLY A 31 -10.19 -8.19 5.79
N TYR A 32 -10.09 -7.14 4.98
CA TYR A 32 -10.51 -5.77 5.35
C TYR A 32 -11.86 -5.39 4.72
N GLU A 33 -12.85 -6.28 4.81
CA GLU A 33 -14.13 -6.11 4.11
C GLU A 33 -14.90 -4.86 4.55
N ALA A 34 -15.02 -4.65 5.86
CA ALA A 34 -15.74 -3.53 6.42
C ALA A 34 -15.04 -2.19 6.10
N GLU A 35 -13.71 -2.16 6.21
CA GLU A 35 -12.91 -0.98 5.94
C GLU A 35 -12.93 -0.64 4.44
N ALA A 36 -12.85 -1.66 3.57
CA ALA A 36 -12.94 -1.47 2.12
C ALA A 36 -14.28 -0.84 1.71
N GLU A 37 -15.40 -1.27 2.28
CA GLU A 37 -16.70 -0.66 2.03
C GLU A 37 -16.74 0.80 2.49
N VAL A 38 -16.32 1.07 3.72
CA VAL A 38 -16.31 2.42 4.29
C VAL A 38 -15.44 3.38 3.47
N ILE A 39 -14.22 2.96 3.10
CA ILE A 39 -13.30 3.77 2.30
C ILE A 39 -13.94 4.10 0.94
N GLN A 40 -14.58 3.13 0.29
CA GLN A 40 -15.21 3.34 -1.01
C GLN A 40 -16.43 4.27 -0.93
N ASP A 41 -17.31 4.08 0.04
CA ASP A 41 -18.48 4.93 0.21
C ASP A 41 -18.09 6.38 0.51
N LEU A 42 -17.10 6.60 1.38
CA LEU A 42 -16.56 7.93 1.68
C LEU A 42 -15.89 8.56 0.45
N TYR A 43 -15.10 7.80 -0.30
CA TYR A 43 -14.39 8.32 -1.46
C TYR A 43 -15.37 8.73 -2.58
N LEU A 44 -16.37 7.90 -2.87
CA LEU A 44 -17.40 8.19 -3.88
C LEU A 44 -18.33 9.33 -3.46
N ALA A 45 -18.54 9.53 -2.16
CA ALA A 45 -19.21 10.70 -1.61
C ALA A 45 -18.35 11.99 -1.65
N GLY A 46 -17.13 11.94 -2.18
CA GLY A 46 -16.20 13.07 -2.26
C GLY A 46 -15.50 13.40 -0.94
N LYS A 47 -15.70 12.60 0.12
CA LYS A 47 -15.14 12.79 1.46
C LYS A 47 -13.72 12.23 1.56
N LYS A 48 -12.82 12.71 0.71
CA LYS A 48 -11.47 12.14 0.54
C LYS A 48 -10.62 12.09 1.82
N ARG A 49 -10.77 13.06 2.72
CA ARG A 49 -10.04 13.08 4.00
C ARG A 49 -10.57 12.04 4.99
N GLU A 50 -11.89 11.84 5.03
CA GLU A 50 -12.50 10.79 5.84
C GLU A 50 -12.13 9.41 5.29
N ALA A 51 -12.15 9.24 3.95
CA ALA A 51 -11.72 8.00 3.30
C ALA A 51 -10.25 7.67 3.58
N GLU A 52 -9.38 8.68 3.67
CA GLU A 52 -7.98 8.52 4.06
C GLU A 52 -7.83 8.02 5.50
N ALA A 53 -8.53 8.66 6.43
CA ALA A 53 -8.50 8.30 7.84
C ALA A 53 -9.11 6.93 8.13
N ALA A 54 -9.96 6.43 7.22
CA ALA A 54 -10.54 5.10 7.30
C ALA A 54 -9.60 3.98 6.84
N VAL A 55 -8.44 4.30 6.24
CA VAL A 55 -7.45 3.28 5.85
C VAL A 55 -6.72 2.76 7.10
N PRO A 56 -6.77 1.45 7.40
CA PRO A 56 -6.08 0.91 8.58
C PRO A 56 -4.55 1.04 8.47
N ASP A 57 -3.89 1.38 9.57
CA ASP A 57 -2.43 1.45 9.64
C ASP A 57 -1.77 0.10 9.32
N GLU A 58 -2.34 -1.00 9.83
CA GLU A 58 -1.86 -2.36 9.54
C GLU A 58 -1.95 -2.71 8.05
N PHE A 59 -3.05 -2.30 7.38
CA PHE A 59 -3.18 -2.48 5.94
C PHE A 59 -2.05 -1.78 5.20
N LEU A 60 -1.72 -0.55 5.58
CA LEU A 60 -0.61 0.21 5.00
C LEU A 60 0.74 -0.46 5.28
N GLU A 61 0.95 -0.96 6.50
CA GLU A 61 2.18 -1.65 6.90
C GLU A 61 2.39 -2.95 6.11
N LEU A 62 1.33 -3.73 5.88
CA LEU A 62 1.41 -5.00 5.18
C LEU A 62 1.51 -4.85 3.65
N THR A 63 0.98 -3.77 3.09
CA THR A 63 0.93 -3.53 1.63
C THR A 63 2.03 -2.60 1.12
N THR A 64 2.86 -2.04 2.00
CA THR A 64 3.97 -1.16 1.62
C THR A 64 5.30 -1.64 2.20
N LEU A 65 6.41 -1.17 1.62
CA LEU A 65 7.76 -1.38 2.13
C LEU A 65 8.29 -0.05 2.65
N CYS A 66 7.95 0.28 3.89
CA CYS A 66 8.26 1.57 4.50
C CYS A 66 8.76 1.39 5.93
N GLY A 67 9.87 2.06 6.26
CA GLY A 67 10.50 1.96 7.57
C GLY A 67 12.03 1.90 7.49
N PRO A 68 12.70 1.55 8.59
CA PRO A 68 14.15 1.36 8.61
C PRO A 68 14.61 0.28 7.63
N LYS A 69 15.87 0.36 7.17
CA LYS A 69 16.47 -0.60 6.23
C LYS A 69 16.32 -2.06 6.71
N SER A 70 16.51 -2.30 8.00
CA SER A 70 16.37 -3.63 8.61
C SER A 70 14.96 -4.20 8.47
N TYR A 71 13.95 -3.38 8.78
CA TYR A 71 12.55 -3.78 8.64
C TYR A 71 12.20 -4.14 7.19
N VAL A 72 12.59 -3.28 6.23
CA VAL A 72 12.34 -3.55 4.80
C VAL A 72 13.05 -4.84 4.36
N ALA A 73 14.28 -5.10 4.82
CA ALA A 73 15.00 -6.33 4.50
C ALA A 73 14.27 -7.58 5.04
N GLU A 74 13.73 -7.54 6.27
CA GLU A 74 12.91 -8.62 6.83
C GLU A 74 11.67 -8.89 5.98
N ARG A 75 10.98 -7.84 5.52
CA ARG A 75 9.80 -7.96 4.66
C ARG A 75 10.15 -8.55 3.28
N VAL A 76 11.26 -8.13 2.68
CA VAL A 76 11.75 -8.70 1.41
C VAL A 76 12.10 -10.19 1.59
N ALA A 77 12.74 -10.56 2.70
CA ALA A 77 13.03 -11.95 3.02
C ALA A 77 11.74 -12.78 3.20
N ALA A 78 10.71 -12.22 3.83
CA ALA A 78 9.41 -12.87 3.97
C ALA A 78 8.74 -13.17 2.61
N PHE A 79 8.79 -12.22 1.66
CA PHE A 79 8.30 -12.47 0.29
C PHE A 79 9.05 -13.61 -0.39
N ARG A 80 10.38 -13.64 -0.24
CA ARG A 80 11.20 -14.74 -0.78
C ARG A 80 10.83 -16.08 -0.15
N ALA A 81 10.65 -16.14 1.17
CA ALA A 81 10.24 -17.35 1.87
C ALA A 81 8.85 -17.86 1.42
N ALA A 82 7.97 -16.94 0.99
CA ALA A 82 6.68 -17.26 0.39
C ALA A 82 6.77 -17.71 -1.09
N GLY A 83 7.97 -17.81 -1.67
CA GLY A 83 8.19 -18.27 -3.04
C GLY A 83 8.13 -17.18 -4.12
N VAL A 84 8.10 -15.90 -3.74
CA VAL A 84 8.17 -14.79 -4.70
C VAL A 84 9.55 -14.75 -5.36
N THR A 85 9.57 -14.79 -6.69
CA THR A 85 10.82 -14.73 -7.49
C THR A 85 11.09 -13.36 -8.09
N HIS A 86 10.06 -12.53 -8.22
CA HIS A 86 10.14 -11.20 -8.82
C HIS A 86 9.38 -10.20 -7.96
N LEU A 87 10.08 -9.16 -7.50
CA LEU A 87 9.49 -8.07 -6.73
C LEU A 87 9.45 -6.81 -7.60
N GLN A 88 8.25 -6.42 -8.04
CA GLN A 88 8.04 -5.13 -8.68
C GLN A 88 7.84 -4.07 -7.59
N VAL A 89 8.71 -3.05 -7.58
CA VAL A 89 8.63 -1.95 -6.63
C VAL A 89 8.34 -0.64 -7.35
N HIS A 90 7.50 0.21 -6.74
CA HIS A 90 7.29 1.58 -7.17
C HIS A 90 7.88 2.53 -6.11
N PRO A 91 9.07 3.12 -6.36
CA PRO A 91 9.72 3.98 -5.39
C PRO A 91 8.93 5.26 -5.09
N LEU A 92 8.88 5.65 -3.81
CA LEU A 92 8.31 6.91 -3.35
C LEU A 92 9.43 7.74 -2.70
N PRO A 93 10.26 8.46 -3.48
CA PRO A 93 11.39 9.22 -2.95
C PRO A 93 10.94 10.39 -2.08
N GLN A 94 11.61 10.55 -0.94
CA GLN A 94 11.51 11.74 -0.10
C GLN A 94 12.49 12.84 -0.57
N PRO A 95 12.35 14.10 -0.11
CA PRO A 95 13.31 15.15 -0.42
C PRO A 95 14.76 14.69 -0.18
N GLY A 96 15.61 14.83 -1.20
CA GLY A 96 17.02 14.37 -1.17
C GLY A 96 17.24 12.92 -1.60
N GLN A 97 16.20 12.16 -1.91
CA GLN A 97 16.29 10.80 -2.46
C GLN A 97 15.94 10.78 -3.96
N THR A 98 16.38 9.73 -4.65
CA THR A 98 15.98 9.47 -6.04
C THR A 98 15.37 8.07 -6.13
N SER A 99 14.52 7.85 -7.14
CA SER A 99 13.98 6.51 -7.40
C SER A 99 15.11 5.49 -7.61
N ALA A 100 16.19 5.89 -8.28
CA ALA A 100 17.36 5.05 -8.50
C ALA A 100 18.07 4.66 -7.20
N SER A 101 18.23 5.59 -6.25
CA SER A 101 18.90 5.29 -4.97
C SER A 101 18.06 4.36 -4.08
N LEU A 102 16.74 4.46 -4.14
CA LEU A 102 15.84 3.52 -3.44
C LEU A 102 15.86 2.13 -4.08
N ILE A 103 15.81 2.04 -5.41
CA ILE A 103 15.92 0.76 -6.14
C ILE A 103 17.26 0.08 -5.83
N ALA A 104 18.36 0.85 -5.81
CA ALA A 104 19.68 0.32 -5.46
C ALA A 104 19.69 -0.31 -4.06
N GLN A 105 19.07 0.34 -3.06
CA GLN A 105 18.97 -0.21 -1.71
C GLN A 105 18.15 -1.51 -1.67
N VAL A 106 17.00 -1.57 -2.35
CA VAL A 106 16.18 -2.79 -2.41
C VAL A 106 16.93 -3.93 -3.09
N LYS A 107 17.73 -3.62 -4.13
CA LYS A 107 18.55 -4.63 -4.83
C LYS A 107 19.58 -5.29 -3.91
N GLU A 108 20.12 -4.58 -2.91
CA GLU A 108 21.03 -5.16 -1.92
C GLU A 108 20.34 -6.13 -0.94
N MET A 109 19.01 -6.13 -0.88
CA MET A 109 18.20 -6.98 0.03
C MET A 109 17.68 -8.25 -0.64
N LEU A 110 17.84 -8.37 -1.97
CA LEU A 110 17.51 -9.55 -2.74
C LEU A 110 18.69 -10.54 -2.74
#